data_AF-A0AAN2A4Q7-F1
#
_entry.id   AF-A0AAN2A4Q7-F1
#
_cell.length_a   1.000
_cell.length_b   1.000
_cell.length_c   1.000
_cell.angle_alpha   90.00
_cell.angle_beta   90.00
_cell.angle_gamma   90.00
#
_symmetry.space_group_name_H-M   'P 1'
#
loop_
_entity.id
_entity.type
_entity.pdbx_description
1 polymer ?
#
loop_
_entity_poly.entity_id
_entity_poly.type
_entity_poly.pdbx_seq_one_letter_code
_entity_poly.pdbx_strand_id
1 'polypeptide(L)'
;MLSKPVKFDDGSTPVGIWLELHSTERQWKNTYVSLLNAGGSSRDIALQAIGTQHGLLRNLSQFPAERWRMLCDGQGWTPLGCSALSWCQGDVTFSEVADRGKNADWRIDPEIGSDFAALMLNPAIVPADLGALLRTEQDDFAAALALASKPERLSASFVLPQDARPGPLARAMLQAR
;
A
#
# COMPACT_ATOMS: atom_id res chain seq x y z
N MET A 1 35.02 -4.22 7.72
CA MET A 1 34.07 -4.74 8.74
C MET A 1 32.67 -4.63 8.16
N LEU A 2 31.93 -5.73 8.07
CA LEU A 2 30.51 -5.67 7.73
C LEU A 2 29.75 -5.07 8.91
N SER A 3 28.86 -4.12 8.64
CA SER A 3 27.98 -3.52 9.65
C SER A 3 27.13 -4.59 10.34
N LYS A 4 26.89 -4.45 11.65
CA LYS A 4 25.99 -5.36 12.39
C LYS A 4 24.61 -5.39 11.70
N PRO A 5 23.99 -6.58 11.55
CA PRO A 5 22.62 -6.68 11.05
C PRO A 5 21.67 -5.84 11.90
N VAL A 6 20.78 -5.08 11.26
CA VAL A 6 19.72 -4.37 11.97
C VAL A 6 18.66 -5.39 12.36
N LYS A 7 18.32 -5.41 13.66
CA LYS A 7 17.30 -6.27 14.24
C LYS A 7 16.40 -5.42 15.13
N PHE A 8 15.09 -5.57 14.95
CA PHE A 8 14.08 -4.88 15.75
C PHE A 8 13.78 -5.67 17.04
N ASP A 9 12.99 -5.06 17.95
CA ASP A 9 12.71 -5.64 19.26
C ASP A 9 11.99 -6.99 19.22
N ASP A 10 11.11 -7.19 18.22
CA ASP A 10 10.42 -8.46 17.97
C ASP A 10 11.31 -9.51 17.27
N GLY A 11 12.56 -9.14 16.98
CA GLY A 11 13.56 -9.97 16.34
C GLY A 11 13.49 -10.02 14.82
N SER A 12 12.54 -9.32 14.19
CA SER A 12 12.50 -9.15 12.74
C SER A 12 13.65 -8.27 12.25
N THR A 13 13.91 -8.31 10.95
CA THR A 13 14.97 -7.52 10.29
C THR A 13 14.39 -6.88 9.03
N PRO A 14 14.94 -5.77 8.51
CA PRO A 14 14.45 -5.15 7.27
C PRO A 14 14.38 -6.14 6.09
N VAL A 15 15.39 -7.01 5.96
CA VAL A 15 15.42 -8.07 4.94
C VAL A 15 14.36 -9.15 5.22
N GLY A 16 14.15 -9.51 6.49
CA GLY A 16 13.09 -10.43 6.88
C GLY A 16 11.70 -9.89 6.54
N ILE A 17 11.45 -8.61 6.80
CA ILE A 17 10.19 -7.94 6.42
C ILE A 17 10.03 -7.93 4.90
N TRP A 18 11.09 -7.60 4.14
CA TRP A 18 11.06 -7.69 2.68
C TRP A 18 10.63 -9.08 2.21
N LEU A 19 11.25 -10.14 2.73
CA LEU A 19 10.95 -11.52 2.34
C LEU A 19 9.51 -11.92 2.72
N GLU A 20 9.04 -11.53 3.91
CA GLU A 20 7.69 -11.84 4.40
C GLU A 20 6.60 -11.20 3.53
N LEU A 21 6.79 -9.94 3.12
CA LEU A 21 5.83 -9.26 2.23
C LEU A 21 5.69 -9.99 0.90
N HIS A 22 6.82 -10.35 0.29
CA HIS A 22 6.84 -10.99 -1.03
C HIS A 22 6.37 -12.46 -0.97
N SER A 23 6.59 -13.17 0.13
CA SER A 23 6.03 -14.52 0.33
C SER A 23 4.52 -14.48 0.55
N THR A 24 4.02 -13.47 1.27
CA THR A 24 2.61 -13.32 1.63
C THR A 24 1.74 -12.89 0.45
N GLU A 25 2.28 -12.16 -0.53
CA GLU A 25 1.52 -11.64 -1.67
C GLU A 25 0.70 -12.73 -2.39
N ARG A 26 1.31 -13.90 -2.61
CA ARG A 26 0.63 -15.02 -3.28
C ARG A 26 -0.51 -15.58 -2.43
N GLN A 27 -0.32 -15.67 -1.11
CA GLN A 27 -1.35 -16.13 -0.19
C GLN A 27 -2.51 -15.12 -0.12
N TRP A 28 -2.20 -13.82 -0.17
CA TRP A 28 -3.22 -12.77 -0.24
C TRP A 28 -4.18 -12.99 -1.41
N LYS A 29 -3.62 -13.08 -2.62
CA LYS A 29 -4.40 -13.25 -3.87
C LYS A 29 -5.27 -14.52 -3.86
N ASN A 30 -4.75 -15.61 -3.31
CA ASN A 30 -5.45 -16.90 -3.36
C ASN A 30 -6.53 -17.09 -2.28
N THR A 31 -6.42 -16.38 -1.16
CA THR A 31 -7.25 -16.65 0.03
C THR A 31 -7.96 -15.40 0.54
N TYR A 32 -7.21 -14.32 0.77
CA TYR A 32 -7.75 -13.20 1.52
C TYR A 32 -8.64 -12.27 0.68
N VAL A 33 -8.43 -12.20 -0.63
CA VAL A 33 -9.31 -11.45 -1.54
C VAL A 33 -10.75 -11.98 -1.49
N SER A 34 -10.94 -13.30 -1.59
CA SER A 34 -12.27 -13.89 -1.52
C SER A 34 -12.92 -13.70 -0.14
N LEU A 35 -12.13 -13.79 0.94
CA LEU A 35 -12.61 -13.57 2.30
C LEU A 35 -13.06 -12.12 2.51
N LEU A 36 -12.28 -11.15 2.00
CA LEU A 36 -12.60 -9.71 2.10
C LEU A 36 -13.94 -9.38 1.42
N ASN A 37 -14.23 -10.07 0.31
CA ASN A 37 -15.42 -9.87 -0.51
C ASN A 37 -16.64 -10.72 -0.09
N ALA A 38 -16.45 -11.76 0.72
CA ALA A 38 -17.53 -12.64 1.21
C ALA A 38 -18.44 -12.03 2.30
N GLY A 39 -18.04 -10.88 2.90
CA GLY A 39 -18.80 -10.22 3.96
C GLY A 39 -18.77 -10.95 5.32
N GLY A 40 -19.42 -10.37 6.34
CA GLY A 40 -19.49 -10.94 7.69
C GLY A 40 -18.11 -11.27 8.30
N SER A 41 -18.03 -12.36 9.06
CA SER A 41 -16.80 -12.78 9.74
C SER A 41 -15.63 -13.09 8.81
N SER A 42 -15.89 -13.46 7.54
CA SER A 42 -14.82 -13.68 6.56
C SER A 42 -14.09 -12.39 6.23
N ARG A 43 -14.83 -11.28 6.14
CA ARG A 43 -14.24 -9.95 5.93
C ARG A 43 -13.38 -9.54 7.11
N ASP A 44 -13.84 -9.78 8.33
CA ASP A 44 -13.10 -9.43 9.55
C ASP A 44 -11.75 -10.16 9.63
N ILE A 45 -11.71 -11.44 9.22
CA ILE A 45 -10.46 -12.22 9.13
C ILE A 45 -9.48 -11.57 8.15
N ALA A 46 -9.94 -11.12 6.98
CA ALA A 46 -9.09 -10.47 5.99
C ALA A 46 -8.56 -9.11 6.49
N LEU A 47 -9.42 -8.31 7.14
CA LEU A 47 -9.01 -7.03 7.74
C LEU A 47 -8.01 -7.24 8.88
N GLN A 48 -8.20 -8.27 9.70
CA GLN A 48 -7.24 -8.63 10.75
C GLN A 48 -5.89 -9.02 10.16
N ALA A 49 -5.86 -9.80 9.06
CA ALA A 49 -4.63 -10.16 8.38
C ALA A 49 -3.86 -8.94 7.84
N ILE A 50 -4.57 -7.94 7.27
CA ILE A 50 -3.96 -6.64 6.90
C ILE A 50 -3.35 -5.98 8.14
N GLY A 51 -4.11 -5.90 9.24
CA GLY A 51 -3.65 -5.30 10.49
C GLY A 51 -2.40 -5.98 11.07
N THR A 52 -2.28 -7.30 10.96
CA THR A 52 -1.08 -8.05 11.36
C THR A 52 0.13 -7.65 10.51
N GLN A 53 -0.02 -7.56 9.19
CA GLN A 53 1.06 -7.13 8.30
C GLN A 53 1.48 -5.67 8.54
N HIS A 54 0.52 -4.79 8.82
CA HIS A 54 0.81 -3.43 9.28
C HIS A 54 1.58 -3.43 10.60
N GLY A 55 1.27 -4.35 11.51
CA GLY A 55 2.01 -4.55 12.76
C GLY A 55 3.50 -4.83 12.51
N LEU A 56 3.81 -5.71 11.56
CA LEU A 56 5.18 -6.01 11.13
C LEU A 56 5.85 -4.79 10.49
N LEU A 57 5.15 -4.11 9.58
CA LEU A 57 5.67 -2.93 8.86
C LEU A 57 5.99 -1.76 9.80
N ARG A 58 5.28 -1.60 10.92
CA ARG A 58 5.59 -0.57 11.93
C ARG A 58 7.01 -0.65 12.47
N ASN A 59 7.64 -1.83 12.47
CA ASN A 59 9.04 -1.96 12.88
C ASN A 59 9.99 -1.16 11.98
N LEU A 60 9.62 -0.95 10.70
CA LEU A 60 10.39 -0.11 9.78
C LEU A 60 10.45 1.36 10.22
N SER A 61 9.59 1.82 11.14
CA SER A 61 9.66 3.20 11.67
C SER A 61 11.00 3.52 12.35
N GLN A 62 11.77 2.49 12.74
CA GLN A 62 13.10 2.61 13.31
C GLN A 62 14.22 2.44 12.26
N PHE A 63 13.88 2.15 11.01
CA PHE A 63 14.83 1.90 9.94
C PHE A 63 14.90 3.10 8.98
N PRO A 64 16.10 3.67 8.72
CA PRO A 64 16.24 4.83 7.84
C PRO A 64 15.69 4.58 6.43
N ALA A 65 14.82 5.46 5.94
CA ALA A 65 14.26 5.38 4.60
C ALA A 65 15.34 5.33 3.51
N GLU A 66 16.45 6.05 3.68
CA GLU A 66 17.59 6.00 2.75
C GLU A 66 18.18 4.58 2.62
N ARG A 67 18.31 3.85 3.73
CA ARG A 67 18.81 2.47 3.70
C ARG A 67 17.80 1.52 3.08
N TRP A 68 16.50 1.78 3.22
CA TRP A 68 15.47 1.02 2.52
C TRP A 68 15.52 1.28 1.01
N ARG A 69 15.70 2.54 0.59
CA ARG A 69 15.91 2.89 -0.82
C ARG A 69 17.11 2.13 -1.39
N MET A 70 18.26 2.10 -0.68
CA MET A 70 19.42 1.31 -1.10
C MET A 70 19.12 -0.19 -1.24
N LEU A 71 18.28 -0.75 -0.35
CA LEU A 71 17.84 -2.14 -0.46
C LEU A 71 17.02 -2.34 -1.74
N CYS A 72 16.05 -1.46 -2.01
CA CYS A 72 15.25 -1.49 -3.24
C CYS A 72 16.11 -1.29 -4.50
N ASP A 73 17.10 -0.39 -4.47
CA ASP A 73 18.01 -0.17 -5.60
C ASP A 73 18.83 -1.44 -5.90
N GLY A 74 19.21 -2.19 -4.86
CA GLY A 74 19.95 -3.45 -5.00
C GLY A 74 19.11 -4.67 -5.39
N GLN A 75 17.87 -4.76 -4.91
CA GLN A 75 16.96 -5.89 -5.18
C GLN A 75 16.02 -5.66 -6.36
N GLY A 76 15.88 -4.41 -6.80
CA GLY A 76 14.84 -3.95 -7.71
C GLY A 76 13.67 -3.32 -6.95
N TRP A 77 13.18 -2.19 -7.46
CA TRP A 77 11.96 -1.57 -6.95
C TRP A 77 10.75 -2.43 -7.29
N THR A 78 9.98 -2.80 -6.26
CA THR A 78 8.71 -3.53 -6.40
C THR A 78 7.57 -2.73 -5.78
N PRO A 79 6.30 -3.02 -6.11
CA PRO A 79 5.15 -2.48 -5.40
C PRO A 79 5.25 -2.57 -3.87
N LEU A 80 5.63 -3.74 -3.35
CA LEU A 80 5.79 -3.97 -1.92
C LEU A 80 6.97 -3.19 -1.34
N GLY A 81 8.07 -3.08 -2.07
CA GLY A 81 9.20 -2.24 -1.68
C GLY A 81 8.82 -0.75 -1.59
N CYS A 82 7.98 -0.27 -2.52
CA CYS A 82 7.43 1.09 -2.51
C CYS A 82 6.51 1.30 -1.29
N SER A 83 5.58 0.38 -1.04
CA SER A 83 4.68 0.49 0.11
C SER A 83 5.42 0.41 1.44
N ALA A 84 6.38 -0.50 1.60
CA ALA A 84 7.17 -0.61 2.81
C ALA A 84 8.03 0.63 3.10
N LEU A 85 8.48 1.36 2.06
CA LEU A 85 9.19 2.63 2.22
C LEU A 85 8.38 3.64 3.03
N SER A 86 7.04 3.66 2.87
CA SER A 86 6.15 4.57 3.60
C SER A 86 6.12 4.38 5.12
N TRP A 87 6.66 3.26 5.62
CA TRP A 87 6.77 2.97 7.04
C TRP A 87 8.14 3.30 7.62
N CYS A 88 9.12 3.64 6.77
CA CYS A 88 10.49 3.88 7.19
C CYS A 88 10.66 5.22 7.93
N GLN A 89 11.73 5.32 8.73
CA GLN A 89 12.11 6.56 9.40
C GLN A 89 12.49 7.66 8.40
N GLY A 90 11.88 8.84 8.54
CA GLY A 90 12.16 10.04 7.76
C GLY A 90 10.90 10.60 7.10
N ASP A 91 11.06 11.67 6.32
CA ASP A 91 9.95 12.36 5.66
C ASP A 91 9.56 11.69 4.33
N VAL A 92 9.13 10.42 4.38
CA VAL A 92 8.60 9.72 3.21
C VAL A 92 7.17 10.20 2.94
N THR A 93 6.93 10.73 1.75
CA THR A 93 5.61 11.25 1.35
C THR A 93 4.85 10.25 0.47
N PHE A 94 3.53 10.44 0.41
CA PHE A 94 2.69 9.70 -0.54
C PHE A 94 3.08 9.94 -2.00
N SER A 95 3.43 11.17 -2.35
CA SER A 95 3.91 11.49 -3.70
C SER A 95 5.18 10.74 -4.05
N GLU A 96 6.15 10.62 -3.12
CA GLU A 96 7.37 9.84 -3.35
C GLU A 96 7.03 8.37 -3.63
N VAL A 97 6.15 7.77 -2.83
CA VAL A 97 5.77 6.36 -3.02
C VAL A 97 5.03 6.17 -4.34
N ALA A 98 4.13 7.09 -4.69
CA ALA A 98 3.41 7.05 -5.96
C ALA A 98 4.36 7.18 -7.17
N ASP A 99 5.31 8.11 -7.12
CA ASP A 99 6.32 8.29 -8.18
C ASP A 99 7.20 7.06 -8.35
N ARG A 100 7.65 6.45 -7.25
CA ARG A 100 8.42 5.21 -7.29
C ARG A 100 7.59 4.03 -7.82
N GLY A 101 6.32 3.94 -7.43
CA GLY A 101 5.39 2.94 -7.95
C GLY A 101 5.22 3.03 -9.47
N LYS A 102 5.02 4.24 -10.01
CA LYS A 102 4.97 4.49 -11.46
C LYS A 102 6.26 4.06 -12.16
N ASN A 103 7.41 4.44 -11.62
CA ASN A 103 8.72 4.11 -12.20
C ASN A 103 9.07 2.63 -12.09
N ALA A 104 8.41 1.88 -11.20
CA ALA A 104 8.53 0.44 -11.05
C ALA A 104 7.50 -0.35 -11.88
N ASP A 105 6.79 0.32 -12.81
CA ASP A 105 5.72 -0.26 -13.62
C ASP A 105 4.62 -0.96 -12.79
N TRP A 106 4.34 -0.44 -11.59
CA TRP A 106 3.28 -0.97 -10.76
C TRP A 106 1.92 -0.81 -11.47
N ARG A 107 1.26 -1.93 -11.73
CA ARG A 107 -0.11 -1.98 -12.23
C ARG A 107 -1.08 -2.26 -11.09
N ILE A 108 -1.85 -1.25 -10.71
CA ILE A 108 -2.86 -1.39 -9.66
C ILE A 108 -4.04 -2.18 -10.22
N ASP A 109 -4.42 -3.22 -9.49
CA ASP A 109 -5.61 -4.01 -9.80
C ASP A 109 -6.87 -3.26 -9.32
N PRO A 110 -7.86 -3.01 -10.21
CA PRO A 110 -9.03 -2.25 -9.85
C PRO A 110 -10.00 -3.00 -8.90
N GLU A 111 -9.88 -4.32 -8.74
CA GLU A 111 -10.72 -5.08 -7.80
C GLU A 111 -10.43 -4.68 -6.35
N ILE A 112 -11.47 -4.51 -5.52
CA ILE A 112 -11.30 -4.09 -4.13
C ILE A 112 -10.44 -5.09 -3.35
N GLY A 113 -9.33 -4.59 -2.82
CA GLY A 113 -8.42 -5.36 -1.97
C GLY A 113 -7.65 -6.46 -2.69
N SER A 114 -7.66 -6.50 -4.02
CA SER A 114 -6.83 -7.41 -4.82
C SER A 114 -5.35 -7.00 -4.80
N ASP A 115 -5.08 -5.70 -4.81
CA ASP A 115 -3.73 -5.14 -4.76
C ASP A 115 -3.17 -5.16 -3.33
N PHE A 116 -2.49 -6.26 -2.99
CA PHE A 116 -1.85 -6.44 -1.69
C PHE A 116 -0.84 -5.33 -1.38
N ALA A 117 -0.06 -4.89 -2.36
CA ALA A 117 0.95 -3.87 -2.13
C ALA A 117 0.31 -2.53 -1.74
N ALA A 118 -0.81 -2.16 -2.38
CA ALA A 118 -1.52 -0.95 -2.03
C ALA A 118 -2.09 -1.02 -0.61
N LEU A 119 -2.60 -2.18 -0.20
CA LEU A 119 -3.08 -2.42 1.17
C LEU A 119 -1.97 -2.32 2.21
N MET A 120 -0.71 -2.58 1.84
CA MET A 120 0.45 -2.47 2.74
C MET A 120 0.99 -1.05 2.88
N LEU A 121 0.43 -0.07 2.18
CA LEU A 121 0.83 1.33 2.31
C LEU A 121 0.53 1.85 3.72
N ASN A 122 1.41 2.69 4.27
CA ASN A 122 1.20 3.32 5.56
C ASN A 122 -0.02 4.26 5.50
N PRO A 123 -1.11 3.99 6.22
CA PRO A 123 -2.33 4.79 6.14
C PRO A 123 -2.10 6.24 6.60
N ALA A 124 -1.07 6.51 7.41
CA ALA A 124 -0.78 7.85 7.90
C ALA A 124 -0.31 8.82 6.81
N ILE A 125 0.25 8.31 5.70
CA ILE A 125 0.72 9.16 4.59
C ILE A 125 -0.34 9.31 3.50
N VAL A 126 -1.34 8.43 3.46
CA VAL A 126 -2.37 8.47 2.42
C VAL A 126 -3.28 9.69 2.64
N PRO A 127 -3.50 10.53 1.61
CA PRO A 127 -4.38 11.68 1.75
C PRO A 127 -5.79 11.30 2.21
N ALA A 128 -6.23 11.94 3.29
CA ALA A 128 -7.58 11.74 3.82
C ALA A 128 -8.65 12.24 2.85
N ASP A 129 -8.42 13.42 2.22
CA ASP A 129 -9.30 13.98 1.19
C ASP A 129 -8.97 13.39 -0.18
N LEU A 130 -9.61 12.25 -0.50
CA LEU A 130 -9.58 11.67 -1.85
C LEU A 130 -10.11 12.66 -2.90
N GLY A 131 -11.04 13.54 -2.54
CA GLY A 131 -11.55 14.57 -3.44
C GLY A 131 -10.45 15.51 -3.92
N ALA A 132 -9.50 15.87 -3.07
CA ALA A 132 -8.35 16.69 -3.45
C ALA A 132 -7.47 15.99 -4.50
N LEU A 133 -7.18 14.71 -4.32
CA LEU A 133 -6.44 13.90 -5.30
C LEU A 133 -7.18 13.76 -6.62
N LEU A 134 -8.50 13.63 -6.58
CA LEU A 134 -9.33 13.46 -7.78
C LEU A 134 -9.60 14.77 -8.53
N ARG A 135 -9.39 15.92 -7.88
CA ARG A 135 -9.43 17.26 -8.50
C ARG A 135 -8.13 17.58 -9.24
N THR A 136 -7.00 17.04 -8.79
CA THR A 136 -5.73 17.16 -9.50
C THR A 136 -5.73 16.16 -10.65
N GLU A 137 -6.09 16.59 -11.87
CA GLU A 137 -6.06 15.77 -13.10
C GLU A 137 -4.71 15.08 -13.39
N GLN A 138 -3.66 15.39 -12.62
CA GLN A 138 -2.26 15.13 -12.96
C GLN A 138 -1.73 13.75 -12.55
N ASP A 139 -2.43 12.98 -11.70
CA ASP A 139 -1.89 11.68 -11.26
C ASP A 139 -2.98 10.63 -10.98
N ASP A 140 -3.51 10.03 -12.06
CA ASP A 140 -4.48 8.93 -12.00
C ASP A 140 -3.93 7.73 -11.20
N PHE A 141 -2.63 7.48 -11.27
CA PHE A 141 -1.99 6.41 -10.50
C PHE A 141 -2.02 6.72 -9.00
N ALA A 142 -1.66 7.93 -8.58
CA ALA A 142 -1.71 8.31 -7.17
C ALA A 142 -3.14 8.27 -6.62
N ALA A 143 -4.14 8.71 -7.40
CA ALA A 143 -5.54 8.59 -7.03
C ALA A 143 -5.97 7.11 -6.88
N ALA A 144 -5.61 6.26 -7.86
CA ALA A 144 -5.88 4.83 -7.82
C ALA A 144 -5.19 4.15 -6.63
N LEU A 145 -3.95 4.53 -6.30
CA LEU A 145 -3.19 3.98 -5.18
C LEU A 145 -3.86 4.33 -3.85
N ALA A 146 -4.31 5.57 -3.68
CA ALA A 146 -5.03 6.00 -2.48
C ALA A 146 -6.40 5.32 -2.33
N LEU A 147 -7.05 4.99 -3.45
CA LEU A 147 -8.27 4.18 -3.44
C LEU A 147 -7.93 2.75 -3.05
N ALA A 148 -6.94 2.13 -3.71
CA ALA A 148 -6.55 0.72 -3.53
C ALA A 148 -6.09 0.42 -2.10
N SER A 149 -5.44 1.39 -1.44
CA SER A 149 -4.99 1.25 -0.05
C SER A 149 -6.11 1.17 0.98
N LYS A 150 -7.36 1.45 0.58
CA LYS A 150 -8.54 1.40 1.45
C LYS A 150 -9.33 0.12 1.14
N PRO A 151 -9.29 -0.92 2.00
CA PRO A 151 -10.06 -2.14 1.80
C PRO A 151 -11.57 -1.96 2.05
N GLU A 152 -11.99 -0.82 2.58
CA GLU A 152 -13.39 -0.46 2.80
C GLU A 152 -14.11 -0.17 1.48
N ARG A 153 -15.35 -0.64 1.38
CA ARG A 153 -16.27 -0.13 0.36
C ARG A 153 -16.51 1.35 0.62
N LEU A 154 -16.74 2.11 -0.44
CA LEU A 154 -17.14 3.50 -0.28
C LEU A 154 -18.47 3.54 0.46
N SER A 155 -18.64 4.54 1.33
CA SER A 155 -19.92 4.78 1.96
C SER A 155 -20.99 4.95 0.88
N ALA A 156 -22.21 4.48 1.12
CA ALA A 156 -23.36 4.78 0.26
C ALA A 156 -23.63 6.29 0.13
N SER A 157 -23.10 7.09 1.06
CA SER A 157 -23.14 8.56 1.03
C SER A 157 -21.93 9.22 0.35
N PHE A 158 -21.00 8.44 -0.21
CA PHE A 158 -19.87 9.00 -0.94
C PHE A 158 -20.39 9.67 -2.22
N VAL A 159 -20.18 10.98 -2.31
CA VAL A 159 -20.47 11.76 -3.51
C VAL A 159 -19.14 12.23 -4.06
N LEU A 160 -18.84 11.85 -5.30
CA LEU A 160 -17.69 12.36 -6.01
C LEU A 160 -17.82 13.89 -6.13
N PRO A 161 -16.79 14.69 -5.77
CA PRO A 161 -16.85 16.14 -5.92
C PRO A 161 -17.21 16.54 -7.36
N GLN A 162 -18.04 17.56 -7.52
CA GLN A 162 -18.54 17.97 -8.85
C GLN A 162 -17.43 18.41 -9.81
N ASP A 163 -16.31 18.88 -9.26
CA ASP A 163 -15.12 19.32 -9.98
C ASP A 163 -14.04 18.23 -10.10
N ALA A 164 -14.28 17.03 -9.55
CA ALA A 164 -13.36 15.92 -9.69
C ALA A 164 -13.33 15.41 -11.12
N ARG A 165 -12.12 15.08 -11.59
CA ARG A 165 -11.87 14.56 -12.93
C ARG A 165 -10.99 13.32 -12.81
N PRO A 166 -11.54 12.20 -12.29
CA PRO A 166 -10.80 10.95 -12.17
C PRO A 166 -10.32 10.49 -13.53
N GLY A 167 -9.07 10.05 -13.61
CA GLY A 167 -8.56 9.35 -14.77
C GLY A 167 -9.21 7.97 -14.95
N PRO A 168 -8.87 7.25 -16.03
CA PRO A 168 -9.51 5.98 -16.36
C PRO A 168 -9.43 4.92 -15.26
N LEU A 169 -8.29 4.79 -14.59
CA LEU A 169 -8.07 3.77 -13.56
C LEU A 169 -8.84 4.11 -12.29
N ALA A 170 -8.71 5.33 -11.78
CA ALA A 170 -9.46 5.77 -10.61
C ALA A 170 -10.97 5.68 -10.86
N ARG A 171 -11.44 5.97 -12.07
CA ARG A 171 -12.85 5.83 -12.44
C ARG A 171 -13.32 4.38 -12.41
N ALA A 172 -12.54 3.44 -12.96
CA ALA A 172 -12.88 2.02 -12.92
C ALA A 172 -12.98 1.51 -11.47
N MET A 173 -12.06 1.94 -10.61
CA MET A 173 -12.07 1.59 -9.19
C MET A 173 -13.26 2.16 -8.42
N LEU A 174 -13.63 3.43 -8.70
CA LEU A 174 -14.80 4.06 -8.09
C LEU A 174 -16.10 3.35 -8.51
N GLN A 175 -16.18 2.80 -9.72
CA GLN A 175 -17.34 2.04 -10.19
C GLN A 175 -17.43 0.64 -9.57
N ALA A 176 -16.30 0.06 -9.18
CA ALA A 176 -16.23 -1.26 -8.55
C ALA A 176 -16.52 -1.25 -7.04
N ARG A 177 -16.56 -0.08 -6.40
CA ARG A 177 -16.68 0.13 -4.94
C ARG A 177 -18.09 0.43 -4.48
#